data_AF-A0A1M2W1J3-F1
#
_entry.id   AF-A0A1M2W1J3-F1
#
_cell.length_a   1.000
_cell.length_b   1.000
_cell.length_c   1.000
_cell.angle_alpha   90.00
_cell.angle_beta   90.00
_cell.angle_gamma   90.00
#
_symmetry.space_group_name_H-M   'P 1'
#
loop_
_entity.id
_entity.type
_entity.pdbx_description
1 polymer ?
#
loop_
_entity_poly.entity_id
_entity_poly.type
_entity_poly.pdbx_seq_one_letter_code
_entity_poly.pdbx_strand_id
1 'polypeptide(L)'
;MLRALAGRRVFVAAAIAVGVHETRDKVHISTLRSFGSLAYYLALKLPIYPSPDSEVILVETPSELEKQIGVARRAVTTTYLDAHSRVQSVISRWIGVEQAVESRVKSLVAPDEPLTPGILYVGVATLTGSVLARNRIFWRLTLPPTLLVLSLNHFLPKTTHNVSSYLAELEEKHFPTFAEKHEIAKQHSAMTWYRLKDATQSGRETFSNGVADLVGKVEEATGLKLRETLGWRDRAVSAAEVKAHEVAEAAEESAVITNAVVDIKAEEAKAALVQKPEERKRLV
;
A
#
# COMPACT_ATOMS: atom_id res chain seq x y z
N MET A 1 29.83 11.58 11.93
CA MET A 1 28.88 10.45 11.76
C MET A 1 29.02 9.97 10.30
N LEU A 2 29.98 9.14 9.89
CA LEU A 2 30.45 7.83 10.35
C LEU A 2 29.50 6.69 9.93
N ARG A 3 29.64 6.21 8.67
CA ARG A 3 29.51 4.78 8.26
C ARG A 3 29.67 4.60 6.74
N ALA A 4 30.84 4.11 6.33
CA ALA A 4 31.04 3.41 5.06
C ALA A 4 32.18 2.37 5.24
N LEU A 5 31.79 1.21 5.75
CA LEU A 5 32.49 -0.08 5.77
C LEU A 5 31.75 -0.95 4.73
N ALA A 6 32.31 -1.84 3.92
CA ALA A 6 33.58 -2.52 3.98
C ALA A 6 33.94 -3.02 2.55
N GLY A 7 35.07 -2.57 2.02
CA GLY A 7 35.71 -3.14 0.83
C GLY A 7 36.82 -4.11 1.25
N ARG A 8 36.56 -5.39 1.04
CA ARG A 8 37.39 -6.55 1.38
C ARG A 8 38.72 -6.51 0.62
N ARG A 9 39.84 -6.26 1.31
CA ARG A 9 41.20 -6.56 0.84
C ARG A 9 41.92 -7.34 1.93
N VAL A 10 42.13 -8.63 1.69
CA VAL A 10 42.97 -9.49 2.53
C VAL A 10 44.26 -9.72 1.74
N PHE A 11 45.29 -8.99 2.14
CA PHE A 11 46.70 -9.33 1.90
C PHE A 11 47.11 -10.27 3.04
N VAL A 12 47.67 -11.43 2.72
CA VAL A 12 48.43 -12.25 3.68
C VAL A 12 49.69 -12.73 3.00
N ALA A 13 50.81 -12.15 3.43
CA ALA A 13 52.16 -12.67 3.27
C ALA A 13 52.97 -12.28 4.51
N ALA A 14 53.41 -13.28 5.28
CA ALA A 14 54.55 -13.33 6.22
C ALA A 14 54.36 -14.60 7.08
N ALA A 15 55.13 -15.69 6.94
CA ALA A 15 56.55 -15.90 7.23
C ALA A 15 56.89 -16.01 8.74
N ILE A 16 57.23 -17.25 9.14
CA ILE A 16 58.26 -17.69 10.11
C ILE A 16 57.94 -17.69 11.62
N ALA A 17 58.15 -18.87 12.25
CA ALA A 17 58.91 -19.14 13.50
C ALA A 17 58.25 -20.29 14.30
N VAL A 18 58.84 -21.49 14.33
CA VAL A 18 59.71 -22.01 15.43
C VAL A 18 58.97 -22.14 16.78
N GLY A 19 58.75 -23.38 17.19
CA GLY A 19 58.21 -23.75 18.51
C GLY A 19 58.83 -25.04 19.01
N VAL A 20 60.11 -24.96 19.39
CA VAL A 20 60.81 -25.91 20.26
C VAL A 20 60.24 -25.71 21.66
N HIS A 21 59.74 -26.76 22.31
CA HIS A 21 59.51 -26.73 23.76
C HIS A 21 60.29 -27.85 24.42
N GLU A 22 61.33 -27.42 25.12
CA GLU A 22 62.21 -28.20 25.94
C GLU A 22 61.72 -28.15 27.39
N THR A 23 61.52 -29.31 28.01
CA THR A 23 61.36 -29.44 29.46
C THR A 23 62.20 -30.60 29.97
N ARG A 24 63.39 -30.23 30.44
CA ARG A 24 64.07 -30.63 31.69
C ARG A 24 63.75 -32.03 32.25
N ASP A 25 64.79 -32.87 32.38
CA ASP A 25 65.41 -33.06 33.70
C ASP A 25 66.78 -33.74 33.61
N LYS A 26 67.73 -33.18 34.36
CA LYS A 26 69.09 -33.71 34.56
C LYS A 26 69.08 -34.63 35.78
N VAL A 27 69.42 -35.91 35.62
CA VAL A 27 70.00 -36.70 36.70
C VAL A 27 71.10 -37.58 36.11
N HIS A 28 72.31 -37.46 36.67
CA HIS A 28 73.44 -38.38 36.48
C HIS A 28 72.99 -39.83 36.62
N ILE A 29 73.63 -40.76 35.93
CA ILE A 29 74.34 -41.89 36.55
C ILE A 29 74.94 -42.77 35.44
N SER A 30 76.26 -42.78 35.47
CA SER A 30 77.23 -43.47 34.61
C SER A 30 77.31 -44.97 34.87
N THR A 31 76.20 -45.72 34.79
CA THR A 31 76.21 -47.18 35.06
C THR A 31 75.40 -48.03 34.07
N LEU A 32 75.31 -47.63 32.80
CA LEU A 32 74.67 -48.46 31.76
C LEU A 32 75.57 -48.78 30.55
N ARG A 33 76.90 -48.74 30.71
CA ARG A 33 77.82 -49.17 29.64
C ARG A 33 77.92 -50.69 29.47
N SER A 34 77.33 -51.48 30.37
CA SER A 34 77.33 -52.96 30.31
C SER A 34 76.07 -53.57 29.66
N PHE A 35 75.02 -52.78 29.36
CA PHE A 35 73.79 -53.30 28.72
C PHE A 35 73.77 -53.17 27.19
N GLY A 36 74.65 -52.34 26.61
CA GLY A 36 74.73 -52.16 25.15
C GLY A 36 75.18 -53.41 24.38
N SER A 37 75.92 -54.32 25.03
CA SER A 37 76.39 -55.57 24.41
C SER A 37 75.28 -56.61 24.25
N LEU A 38 74.34 -56.70 25.22
CA LEU A 38 73.22 -57.64 25.15
C LEU A 38 72.11 -57.17 24.19
N ALA A 39 71.91 -55.85 24.06
CA ALA A 39 70.98 -55.28 23.07
C ALA A 39 71.45 -55.49 21.63
N TYR A 40 72.77 -55.49 21.39
CA TYR A 40 73.33 -55.76 20.06
C TYR A 40 73.16 -57.24 19.65
N TYR A 41 73.31 -58.17 20.60
CA TYR A 41 73.01 -59.59 20.38
C TYR A 41 71.51 -59.85 20.16
N LEU A 42 70.61 -59.10 20.81
CA LEU A 42 69.17 -59.18 20.56
C LEU A 42 68.78 -58.55 19.21
N ALA A 43 69.50 -57.52 18.74
CA ALA A 43 69.28 -56.89 17.44
C ALA A 43 69.82 -57.73 16.26
N LEU A 44 70.76 -58.65 16.49
CA LEU A 44 71.13 -59.70 15.52
C LEU A 44 70.15 -60.87 15.50
N LYS A 45 69.19 -60.93 16.42
CA LYS A 45 68.12 -61.92 16.39
C LYS A 45 67.02 -61.40 15.47
N LEU A 46 66.92 -61.99 14.29
CA LEU A 46 65.78 -61.77 13.40
C LEU A 46 64.50 -62.00 14.23
N PRO A 47 63.52 -61.07 14.19
CA PRO A 47 62.27 -61.26 14.90
C PRO A 47 61.63 -62.58 14.43
N ILE A 48 61.32 -63.46 15.39
CA ILE A 48 60.71 -64.77 15.14
C ILE A 48 59.25 -64.62 14.68
N TYR A 49 58.69 -63.43 14.87
CA TYR A 49 57.37 -63.05 14.41
C TYR A 49 57.51 -62.10 13.22
N PRO A 50 56.67 -62.25 12.19
CA PRO A 50 56.59 -61.25 11.14
C PRO A 50 56.24 -59.91 11.78
N SER A 51 56.95 -58.85 11.39
CA SER A 51 56.49 -57.49 11.68
C SER A 51 55.06 -57.36 11.14
N PRO A 52 54.13 -56.70 11.86
CA PRO A 52 52.79 -56.48 11.33
C PRO A 52 52.93 -55.78 9.98
N ASP A 53 52.34 -56.39 8.94
CA ASP A 53 52.37 -55.83 7.59
C ASP A 53 51.92 -54.37 7.66
N SER A 54 52.72 -53.45 7.11
CA SER A 54 52.30 -52.05 6.98
C SER A 54 50.94 -52.03 6.31
N GLU A 55 49.93 -51.47 6.97
CA GLU A 55 48.60 -51.34 6.40
C GLU A 55 48.69 -50.47 5.15
N VAL A 56 48.72 -51.12 3.98
CA VAL A 56 48.77 -50.47 2.68
C VAL A 56 47.42 -49.83 2.46
N ILE A 57 47.30 -48.55 2.82
CA ILE A 57 46.11 -47.76 2.49
C ILE A 57 46.10 -47.60 0.98
N LEU A 58 45.22 -48.35 0.32
CA LEU A 58 44.93 -48.23 -1.10
C LEU A 58 44.29 -46.86 -1.34
N VAL A 59 45.10 -45.87 -1.71
CA VAL A 59 44.60 -44.60 -2.22
C VAL A 59 44.19 -44.83 -3.66
N GLU A 60 42.90 -45.10 -3.87
CA GLU A 60 42.30 -45.14 -5.20
C GLU A 60 42.54 -43.79 -5.89
N THR A 61 43.56 -43.77 -6.76
CA THR A 61 43.93 -42.57 -7.51
C THR A 61 43.06 -42.57 -8.76
N PRO A 62 42.23 -41.53 -8.97
CA PRO A 62 41.28 -41.54 -10.08
C PRO A 62 42.03 -41.58 -11.40
N SER A 63 41.57 -42.46 -12.29
CA SER A 63 42.15 -42.60 -13.63
C SER A 63 41.95 -41.32 -14.45
N GLU A 64 42.81 -41.08 -15.45
CA GLU A 64 42.68 -39.89 -16.31
C GLU A 64 41.32 -39.83 -17.03
N LEU A 65 40.74 -40.99 -17.33
CA LEU A 65 39.40 -41.09 -17.93
C LEU A 65 38.29 -40.69 -16.94
N GLU A 66 38.38 -41.13 -15.67
CA GLU A 66 37.45 -40.74 -14.62
C GLU A 66 37.49 -39.23 -14.35
N LYS A 67 38.68 -38.62 -14.40
CA LYS A 67 38.82 -37.15 -14.29
C LYS A 67 38.08 -36.46 -15.43
N GLN A 68 38.26 -36.91 -16.68
CA GLN A 68 37.60 -36.32 -17.85
C GLN A 68 36.08 -36.49 -17.81
N ILE A 69 35.58 -37.68 -17.46
CA ILE A 69 34.14 -37.93 -17.28
C ILE A 69 33.59 -37.06 -16.14
N GLY A 70 34.34 -36.91 -15.06
CA GLY A 70 34.01 -36.03 -13.95
C GLY A 70 33.91 -34.56 -14.37
N VAL A 71 34.82 -34.07 -15.22
CA VAL A 71 34.77 -32.70 -15.77
C VAL A 71 33.56 -32.53 -16.67
N ALA A 72 33.33 -33.46 -17.61
CA ALA A 72 32.21 -33.41 -18.54
C ALA A 72 30.86 -33.42 -17.79
N ARG A 73 30.69 -34.34 -16.83
CA ARG A 73 29.48 -34.41 -16.00
C ARG A 73 29.24 -33.13 -15.22
N ARG A 74 30.29 -32.55 -14.61
CA ARG A 74 30.17 -31.28 -13.87
C ARG A 74 29.77 -30.15 -14.80
N ALA A 75 30.38 -30.03 -15.98
CA ALA A 75 30.03 -29.01 -16.95
C ALA A 75 28.55 -29.08 -17.38
N VAL A 76 28.06 -30.28 -17.69
CA VAL A 76 26.64 -30.49 -18.04
C VAL A 76 25.72 -30.19 -16.86
N THR A 77 26.08 -30.64 -15.66
CA THR A 77 25.25 -30.43 -14.46
C THR A 77 25.20 -28.96 -14.08
N THR A 78 26.33 -28.25 -14.12
CA THR A 78 26.40 -26.80 -13.83
C THR A 78 25.60 -26.01 -14.86
N THR A 79 25.74 -26.29 -16.15
CA THR A 79 24.96 -25.60 -17.19
C THR A 79 23.46 -25.83 -17.06
N TYR A 80 23.04 -27.06 -16.71
CA TYR A 80 21.64 -27.37 -16.44
C TYR A 80 21.12 -26.63 -15.20
N LEU A 81 21.86 -26.64 -14.09
CA LEU A 81 21.49 -25.93 -12.86
C LEU A 81 21.47 -24.41 -13.05
N ASP A 82 22.39 -23.86 -13.84
CA ASP A 82 22.43 -22.44 -14.17
C ASP A 82 21.22 -22.04 -15.03
N ALA A 83 20.85 -22.85 -16.02
CA ALA A 83 19.65 -22.62 -16.83
C ALA A 83 18.38 -22.71 -15.96
N HIS A 84 18.29 -23.74 -15.11
CA HIS A 84 17.17 -23.92 -14.20
C HIS A 84 17.04 -22.76 -13.21
N SER A 85 18.14 -22.33 -12.61
CA SER A 85 18.15 -21.21 -11.65
C SER A 85 17.75 -19.87 -12.29
N ARG A 86 18.13 -19.62 -13.55
CA ARG A 86 17.66 -18.44 -14.29
C ARG A 86 16.15 -18.46 -14.51
N VAL A 87 15.59 -19.60 -14.90
CA VAL A 87 14.14 -19.75 -15.08
C VAL A 87 13.42 -19.57 -13.74
N GLN A 88 13.89 -20.23 -12.69
CA GLN A 88 13.34 -20.07 -11.34
C GLN A 88 13.42 -18.63 -10.85
N SER A 89 14.49 -17.91 -11.17
CA SER A 89 14.64 -16.48 -10.84
C SER A 89 13.59 -15.63 -11.56
N VAL A 90 13.33 -15.87 -12.84
CA VAL A 90 12.28 -15.16 -13.61
C VAL A 90 10.90 -15.45 -13.04
N ILE A 91 10.59 -16.72 -12.76
CA ILE A 91 9.31 -17.12 -12.16
C ILE A 91 9.15 -16.48 -10.78
N SER A 92 10.19 -16.50 -9.95
CA SER A 92 10.16 -15.89 -8.62
C SER A 92 9.93 -14.38 -8.69
N ARG A 93 10.52 -13.70 -9.67
CA ARG A 93 10.26 -12.26 -9.92
C ARG A 93 8.83 -12.02 -10.35
N TRP A 94 8.28 -12.88 -11.21
CA TRP A 94 6.89 -12.77 -11.66
C TRP A 94 5.91 -12.97 -10.50
N ILE A 95 6.10 -14.01 -9.69
CA ILE A 95 5.30 -14.25 -8.49
C ILE A 95 5.40 -13.07 -7.52
N GLY A 96 6.61 -12.51 -7.34
CA GLY A 96 6.78 -11.31 -6.50
C GLY A 96 6.00 -10.11 -7.02
N VAL A 97 5.93 -9.91 -8.35
CA VAL A 97 5.09 -8.87 -8.97
C VAL A 97 3.62 -9.16 -8.73
N GLU A 98 3.17 -10.41 -8.94
CA GLU A 98 1.79 -10.82 -8.70
C GLU A 98 1.35 -10.58 -7.26
N GLN A 99 2.15 -11.03 -6.29
CA GLN A 99 1.87 -10.81 -4.86
C GLN A 99 1.89 -9.32 -4.49
N ALA A 100 2.80 -8.54 -5.08
CA ALA A 100 2.84 -7.10 -4.86
C ALA A 100 1.58 -6.42 -5.42
N VAL A 101 1.10 -6.84 -6.60
CA VAL A 101 -0.13 -6.35 -7.22
C VAL A 101 -1.35 -6.78 -6.42
N GLU A 102 -1.46 -8.06 -6.06
CA GLU A 102 -2.57 -8.60 -5.26
C GLU A 102 -2.67 -7.88 -3.91
N SER A 103 -1.55 -7.78 -3.18
CA SER A 103 -1.50 -7.05 -1.92
C SER A 103 -1.92 -5.59 -2.10
N ARG A 104 -1.56 -4.95 -3.23
CA ARG A 104 -1.92 -3.56 -3.51
C ARG A 104 -3.39 -3.42 -3.86
N VAL A 105 -3.93 -4.25 -4.75
CA VAL A 105 -5.35 -4.27 -5.11
C VAL A 105 -6.20 -4.52 -3.86
N LYS A 106 -5.81 -5.48 -3.03
CA LYS A 106 -6.48 -5.79 -1.76
C LYS A 106 -6.44 -4.62 -0.78
N SER A 107 -5.37 -3.81 -0.79
CA SER A 107 -5.29 -2.61 0.05
C SER A 107 -6.14 -1.44 -0.46
N LEU A 108 -6.43 -1.39 -1.77
CA LEU A 108 -7.23 -0.32 -2.38
C LEU A 108 -8.74 -0.62 -2.27
N VAL A 109 -9.11 -1.89 -2.38
CA VAL A 109 -10.48 -2.35 -2.20
C VAL A 109 -10.91 -2.18 -0.74
N ALA A 110 -12.00 -1.46 -0.53
CA ALA A 110 -12.58 -1.30 0.80
C ALA A 110 -13.35 -2.59 1.16
N PRO A 111 -13.02 -3.29 2.27
CA PRO A 111 -13.65 -4.57 2.63
C PRO A 111 -15.09 -4.42 3.13
N ASP A 112 -15.48 -3.19 3.48
CA ASP A 112 -16.80 -2.80 3.98
C ASP A 112 -17.78 -2.40 2.86
N GLU A 113 -17.36 -2.48 1.61
CA GLU A 113 -18.14 -2.12 0.42
C GLU A 113 -18.43 -3.37 -0.44
N PRO A 114 -19.70 -3.64 -0.81
CA PRO A 114 -20.05 -4.83 -1.58
C PRO A 114 -19.59 -4.70 -3.05
N LEU A 115 -18.44 -5.29 -3.37
CA LEU A 115 -17.90 -5.32 -4.75
C LEU A 115 -18.82 -6.05 -5.74
N THR A 116 -19.54 -7.07 -5.27
CA THR A 116 -20.62 -7.72 -6.00
C THR A 116 -21.92 -7.25 -5.36
N PRO A 117 -22.83 -6.55 -6.07
CA PRO A 117 -22.92 -6.31 -7.52
C PRO A 117 -22.25 -5.02 -8.06
N GLY A 118 -21.55 -4.22 -7.24
CA GLY A 118 -21.03 -2.90 -7.66
C GLY A 118 -20.20 -2.90 -8.95
N ILE A 119 -19.24 -3.82 -9.08
CA ILE A 119 -18.41 -3.95 -10.29
C ILE A 119 -19.24 -4.33 -11.52
N LEU A 120 -20.31 -5.12 -11.35
CA LEU A 120 -21.21 -5.46 -12.45
C LEU A 120 -21.98 -4.23 -12.92
N TYR A 121 -22.46 -3.38 -12.01
CA TYR A 121 -23.15 -2.14 -12.38
C TYR A 121 -22.23 -1.15 -13.10
N VAL A 122 -20.98 -1.02 -12.64
CA VAL A 122 -19.95 -0.28 -13.35
C VAL A 122 -19.74 -0.86 -14.75
N GLY A 123 -19.57 -2.18 -14.86
CA GLY A 123 -19.39 -2.87 -16.13
C GLY A 123 -20.54 -2.61 -17.10
N VAL A 124 -21.78 -2.71 -16.64
CA VAL A 124 -22.97 -2.43 -17.45
C VAL A 124 -23.06 -0.96 -17.84
N ALA A 125 -22.75 -0.02 -16.94
CA ALA A 125 -22.75 1.41 -17.24
C ALA A 125 -21.71 1.77 -18.32
N THR A 126 -20.50 1.22 -18.24
CA THR A 126 -19.44 1.43 -19.23
C THR A 126 -19.77 0.81 -20.58
N LEU A 127 -20.30 -0.42 -20.58
CA LEU A 127 -20.70 -1.11 -21.80
C LEU A 127 -21.85 -0.38 -22.50
N THR A 128 -22.84 0.07 -21.72
CA THR A 128 -23.92 0.94 -22.19
C THR A 128 -23.35 2.21 -22.81
N GLY A 129 -22.37 2.84 -22.15
CA GLY A 129 -21.63 3.98 -22.71
C GLY A 129 -21.02 3.71 -24.07
N SER A 130 -20.37 2.55 -24.25
CA SER A 130 -19.79 2.11 -25.52
C SER A 130 -20.84 1.90 -26.61
N VAL A 131 -21.99 1.32 -26.26
CA VAL A 131 -23.11 1.14 -27.20
C VAL A 131 -23.69 2.48 -27.62
N LEU A 132 -23.93 3.40 -26.68
CA LEU A 132 -24.45 4.75 -26.97
C LEU A 132 -23.46 5.56 -27.81
N ALA A 133 -22.16 5.36 -27.59
CA ALA A 133 -21.10 6.08 -28.27
C ALA A 133 -20.81 5.62 -29.71
N ARG A 134 -21.52 4.60 -30.20
CA ARG A 134 -21.26 3.91 -31.46
C ARG A 134 -21.11 4.84 -32.67
N ASN A 135 -21.89 5.92 -32.74
CA ASN A 135 -22.04 6.72 -33.95
C ASN A 135 -20.95 7.78 -34.18
N ARG A 136 -20.11 8.10 -33.17
CA ARG A 136 -19.13 9.18 -33.31
C ARG A 136 -17.82 8.85 -32.61
N ILE A 137 -16.69 9.00 -33.32
CA ILE A 137 -15.37 8.65 -32.79
C ILE A 137 -15.03 9.41 -31.48
N PHE A 138 -15.42 10.69 -31.39
CA PHE A 138 -15.24 11.48 -30.18
C PHE A 138 -15.97 10.87 -28.99
N TRP A 139 -17.27 10.60 -29.16
CA TRP A 139 -18.08 9.97 -28.11
C TRP A 139 -17.59 8.55 -27.80
N ARG A 140 -17.13 7.80 -28.80
CA ARG A 140 -16.59 6.43 -28.63
C ARG A 140 -15.37 6.39 -27.72
N LEU A 141 -14.56 7.45 -27.75
CA LEU A 141 -13.37 7.55 -26.91
C LEU A 141 -13.67 8.17 -25.53
N THR A 142 -14.65 9.06 -25.42
CA THR A 142 -14.91 9.81 -24.18
C THR A 142 -16.03 9.22 -23.32
N LEU A 143 -17.13 8.70 -23.91
CA LEU A 143 -18.28 8.21 -23.14
C LEU A 143 -17.98 6.97 -22.28
N PRO A 144 -17.34 5.91 -22.80
CA PRO A 144 -17.05 4.74 -21.97
C PRO A 144 -16.19 5.05 -20.72
N PRO A 145 -15.05 5.79 -20.81
CA PRO A 145 -14.25 6.09 -19.63
C PRO A 145 -14.93 7.10 -18.69
N THR A 146 -15.70 8.06 -19.21
CA THR A 146 -16.45 9.00 -18.35
C THR A 146 -17.53 8.28 -17.55
N LEU A 147 -18.29 7.39 -18.19
CA LEU A 147 -19.26 6.55 -17.49
C LEU A 147 -18.60 5.55 -16.55
N LEU A 148 -17.38 5.08 -16.86
CA LEU A 148 -16.58 4.26 -15.94
C LEU A 148 -16.30 5.03 -14.65
N VAL A 149 -15.72 6.23 -14.77
CA VAL A 149 -15.35 7.04 -13.61
C VAL A 149 -16.58 7.46 -12.81
N LEU A 150 -17.66 7.86 -13.49
CA LEU A 150 -18.91 8.24 -12.83
C LEU A 150 -19.56 7.06 -12.09
N SER A 151 -19.64 5.90 -12.73
CA SER A 151 -20.22 4.71 -12.09
C SER A 151 -19.34 4.16 -10.97
N LEU A 152 -18.00 4.24 -11.08
CA LEU A 152 -17.09 3.90 -9.98
C LEU A 152 -17.36 4.79 -8.76
N ASN A 153 -17.41 6.11 -8.96
CA ASN A 153 -17.66 7.06 -7.88
C ASN A 153 -19.03 6.81 -7.23
N HIS A 154 -20.04 6.47 -8.04
CA HIS A 154 -21.40 6.26 -7.56
C HIS A 154 -21.60 4.92 -6.82
N PHE A 155 -21.13 3.79 -7.38
CA PHE A 155 -21.36 2.46 -6.82
C PHE A 155 -20.26 2.01 -5.85
N LEU A 156 -19.06 2.58 -5.97
CA LEU A 156 -17.87 2.21 -5.19
C LEU A 156 -17.14 3.46 -4.65
N PRO A 157 -17.80 4.36 -3.91
CA PRO A 157 -17.20 5.62 -3.44
C PRO A 157 -15.94 5.42 -2.58
N LYS A 158 -15.90 4.42 -1.69
CA LYS A 158 -14.74 4.21 -0.80
C LYS A 158 -13.54 3.68 -1.57
N THR A 159 -13.77 2.68 -2.41
CA THR A 159 -12.74 2.15 -3.29
C THR A 159 -12.21 3.23 -4.25
N THR A 160 -13.09 4.06 -4.80
CA THR A 160 -12.71 5.18 -5.67
C THR A 160 -11.85 6.20 -4.92
N HIS A 161 -12.17 6.51 -3.66
CA HIS A 161 -11.36 7.40 -2.84
C HIS A 161 -9.95 6.84 -2.60
N ASN A 162 -9.84 5.56 -2.19
CA ASN A 162 -8.57 4.89 -1.95
C ASN A 162 -7.69 4.82 -3.22
N VAL A 163 -8.30 4.56 -4.38
CA VAL A 163 -7.59 4.58 -5.66
C VAL A 163 -7.12 6.00 -5.97
N SER A 164 -7.95 7.02 -5.75
CA SER A 164 -7.57 8.41 -6.01
C SER A 164 -6.44 8.90 -5.10
N SER A 165 -6.44 8.53 -3.82
CA SER A 165 -5.37 8.88 -2.88
C SER A 165 -4.06 8.18 -3.26
N TYR A 166 -4.13 6.91 -3.65
CA TYR A 166 -2.96 6.19 -4.14
C TYR A 166 -2.37 6.80 -5.42
N LEU A 167 -3.22 7.22 -6.36
CA LEU A 167 -2.77 7.92 -7.56
C LEU A 167 -2.08 9.25 -7.21
N ALA A 168 -2.63 9.99 -6.23
CA ALA A 168 -2.01 11.22 -5.75
C ALA A 168 -0.64 10.96 -5.09
N GLU A 169 -0.50 9.92 -4.26
CA GLU A 169 0.80 9.52 -3.68
C GLU A 169 1.81 9.12 -4.77
N LEU A 170 1.36 8.44 -5.83
CA LEU A 170 2.21 8.08 -6.95
C LEU A 170 2.66 9.30 -7.75
N GLU A 171 1.74 10.23 -7.98
CA GLU A 171 2.01 11.49 -8.67
C GLU A 171 3.02 12.32 -7.87
N GLU A 172 2.85 12.44 -6.55
CA GLU A 172 3.80 13.17 -5.69
C GLU A 172 5.20 12.54 -5.71
N LYS A 173 5.27 11.19 -5.69
CA LYS A 173 6.55 10.47 -5.66
C LYS A 173 7.31 10.54 -6.99
N HIS A 174 6.63 10.46 -8.13
CA HIS A 174 7.29 10.36 -9.44
C HIS A 174 7.23 11.67 -10.26
N PHE A 175 6.23 12.51 -10.00
CA PHE A 175 5.90 13.71 -10.77
C PHE A 175 5.48 14.88 -9.85
N PRO A 176 6.36 15.37 -8.95
CA PRO A 176 6.00 16.34 -7.92
C PRO A 176 5.47 17.67 -8.49
N THR A 177 5.96 18.09 -9.66
CA THR A 177 5.51 19.32 -10.33
C THR A 177 4.09 19.22 -10.90
N PHE A 178 3.62 18.01 -11.21
CA PHE A 178 2.24 17.78 -11.64
C PHE A 178 1.32 17.68 -10.43
N ALA A 179 1.76 17.01 -9.36
CA ALA A 179 1.00 16.87 -8.12
C ALA A 179 0.60 18.22 -7.51
N GLU A 180 1.55 19.18 -7.46
CA GLU A 180 1.28 20.53 -6.95
C GLU A 180 0.20 21.25 -7.79
N LYS A 181 0.30 21.15 -9.12
CA LYS A 181 -0.69 21.75 -10.04
C LYS A 181 -2.06 21.07 -9.93
N HIS A 182 -2.08 19.75 -9.76
CA HIS A 182 -3.31 18.99 -9.58
C HIS A 182 -4.01 19.43 -8.30
N GLU A 183 -3.29 19.53 -7.19
CA GLU A 183 -3.87 19.95 -5.91
C GLU A 183 -4.37 21.40 -5.96
N ILE A 184 -3.58 22.32 -6.54
CA ILE A 184 -4.02 23.70 -6.80
C ILE A 184 -5.30 23.71 -7.65
N ALA A 185 -5.33 22.96 -8.74
CA ALA A 185 -6.51 22.88 -9.61
C ALA A 185 -7.73 22.32 -8.89
N LYS A 186 -7.55 21.31 -8.03
CA LYS A 186 -8.61 20.72 -7.21
C LYS A 186 -9.17 21.73 -6.21
N GLN A 187 -8.31 22.49 -5.52
CA GLN A 187 -8.73 23.53 -4.58
C GLN A 187 -9.47 24.66 -5.28
N HIS A 188 -8.99 25.14 -6.44
CA HIS A 188 -9.69 26.15 -7.23
C HIS A 188 -11.01 25.65 -7.80
N SER A 189 -11.08 24.39 -8.22
CA SER A 189 -12.31 23.77 -8.70
C SER A 189 -13.35 23.65 -7.59
N ALA A 190 -12.93 23.20 -6.40
CA ALA A 190 -13.79 23.14 -5.22
C ALA A 190 -14.30 24.53 -4.84
N MET A 191 -13.41 25.53 -4.77
CA MET A 191 -13.79 26.91 -4.48
C MET A 191 -14.77 27.47 -5.52
N THR A 192 -14.54 27.20 -6.80
CA THR A 192 -15.44 27.63 -7.89
C THR A 192 -16.80 26.96 -7.77
N TRP A 193 -16.85 25.68 -7.39
CA TRP A 193 -18.09 24.95 -7.16
C TRP A 193 -18.90 25.55 -6.01
N TYR A 194 -18.25 25.85 -4.88
CA TYR A 194 -18.91 26.54 -3.76
C TYR A 194 -19.43 27.92 -4.17
N ARG A 195 -18.60 28.72 -4.85
CA ARG A 195 -19.01 30.04 -5.36
C ARG A 195 -20.19 29.96 -6.33
N LEU A 196 -20.23 28.95 -7.19
CA LEU A 196 -21.35 28.74 -8.12
C LEU A 196 -22.63 28.34 -7.37
N LYS A 197 -22.52 27.48 -6.36
CA LYS A 197 -23.65 27.11 -5.50
C LYS A 197 -24.20 28.34 -4.77
N ASP A 198 -23.33 29.15 -4.18
CA ASP A 198 -23.70 30.38 -3.48
C ASP A 198 -24.30 31.41 -4.43
N ALA A 199 -23.67 31.63 -5.60
CA ALA A 199 -24.18 32.53 -6.64
C ALA A 199 -25.53 32.05 -7.22
N THR A 200 -25.79 30.76 -7.25
CA THR A 200 -27.09 30.21 -7.67
C THR A 200 -28.17 30.47 -6.62
N GLN A 201 -27.83 30.38 -5.32
CA GLN A 201 -28.75 30.71 -4.24
C GLN A 201 -29.06 32.22 -4.22
N SER A 202 -28.05 33.09 -4.27
CA SER A 202 -28.24 34.54 -4.33
C SER A 202 -28.82 35.02 -5.68
N GLY A 203 -28.57 34.27 -6.76
CA GLY A 203 -29.12 34.53 -8.08
C GLY A 203 -30.64 34.40 -8.12
N ARG A 204 -31.23 33.46 -7.36
CA ARG A 204 -32.70 33.33 -7.28
C ARG A 204 -33.37 34.58 -6.69
N GLU A 205 -32.78 35.21 -5.69
CA GLU A 205 -33.29 36.45 -5.08
C GLU A 205 -33.09 37.67 -5.99
N THR A 206 -31.96 37.72 -6.71
CA THR A 206 -31.67 38.81 -7.65
C THR A 206 -32.52 38.71 -8.91
N PHE A 207 -32.86 37.49 -9.36
CA PHE A 207 -33.71 37.27 -10.54
C PHE A 207 -35.14 37.73 -10.32
N SER A 208 -35.73 37.49 -9.14
CA SER A 208 -37.08 38.00 -8.82
C SER A 208 -37.11 39.52 -8.75
N ASN A 209 -36.08 40.14 -8.18
CA ASN A 209 -35.97 41.60 -8.10
C ASN A 209 -35.70 42.24 -9.47
N GLY A 210 -34.88 41.61 -10.31
CA GLY A 210 -34.60 42.08 -11.68
C GLY A 210 -35.78 41.96 -12.63
N VAL A 211 -36.59 40.90 -12.52
CA VAL A 211 -37.84 40.77 -13.28
C VAL A 211 -38.85 41.85 -12.86
N ALA A 212 -38.94 42.15 -11.56
CA ALA A 212 -39.80 43.23 -11.06
C ALA A 212 -39.34 44.63 -11.54
N ASP A 213 -38.03 44.87 -11.59
CA ASP A 213 -37.45 46.14 -12.06
C ASP A 213 -37.59 46.32 -13.58
N LEU A 214 -37.43 45.24 -14.35
CA LEU A 214 -37.65 45.25 -15.80
C LEU A 214 -39.11 45.49 -16.16
N VAL A 215 -40.03 44.84 -15.44
CA VAL A 215 -41.47 45.08 -15.63
C VAL A 215 -41.82 46.52 -15.26
N GLY A 216 -41.21 47.08 -14.20
CA GLY A 216 -41.35 48.48 -13.82
C GLY A 216 -40.87 49.45 -14.90
N LYS A 217 -39.71 49.20 -15.51
CA LYS A 217 -39.16 50.03 -16.60
C LYS A 217 -39.97 49.94 -17.89
N VAL A 218 -40.54 48.77 -18.18
CA VAL A 218 -41.45 48.59 -19.31
C VAL A 218 -42.79 49.27 -19.04
N GLU A 219 -43.32 49.19 -17.82
CA GLU A 219 -44.53 49.90 -17.38
C GLU A 219 -44.35 51.43 -17.41
N GLU A 220 -43.17 51.93 -17.04
CA GLU A 220 -42.83 53.36 -17.09
C GLU A 220 -42.63 53.88 -18.52
N ALA A 221 -42.03 53.06 -19.40
CA ALA A 221 -41.84 53.42 -20.81
C ALA A 221 -43.11 53.28 -21.67
N THR A 222 -44.02 52.37 -21.29
CA THR A 222 -45.24 52.09 -22.07
C THR A 222 -46.52 52.64 -21.44
N GLY A 223 -46.46 53.13 -20.19
CA GLY A 223 -47.62 53.64 -19.45
C GLY A 223 -48.68 52.60 -19.12
N LEU A 224 -48.44 51.32 -19.42
CA LEU A 224 -49.37 50.21 -19.22
C LEU A 224 -49.15 49.61 -17.83
N LYS A 225 -50.18 49.68 -16.97
CA LYS A 225 -50.19 49.12 -15.61
C LYS A 225 -50.17 47.59 -15.57
N LEU A 226 -49.06 46.98 -16.00
CA LEU A 226 -48.90 45.53 -16.08
C LEU A 226 -48.76 44.88 -14.70
N ARG A 227 -48.19 45.57 -13.71
CA ARG A 227 -48.11 45.06 -12.32
C ARG A 227 -49.46 44.89 -11.63
N GLU A 228 -50.42 45.75 -11.94
CA GLU A 228 -51.72 45.79 -11.27
C GLU A 228 -52.74 44.86 -11.96
N THR A 229 -52.64 44.71 -13.29
CA THR A 229 -53.56 43.88 -14.08
C THR A 229 -53.25 42.38 -14.05
N LEU A 230 -52.00 41.97 -13.79
CA LEU A 230 -51.61 40.56 -13.66
C LEU A 230 -51.73 39.96 -12.24
N GLY A 231 -52.08 40.76 -11.22
CA GLY A 231 -52.25 40.26 -9.85
C GLY A 231 -50.99 39.65 -9.22
N TRP A 232 -49.80 40.09 -9.65
CA TRP A 232 -48.53 39.53 -9.14
C TRP A 232 -48.25 39.86 -7.67
N ARG A 233 -48.81 40.95 -7.12
CA ARG A 233 -48.73 41.26 -5.68
C ARG A 233 -49.42 40.20 -4.83
N ASP A 234 -50.66 39.86 -5.17
CA ASP A 234 -51.44 38.89 -4.37
C ASP A 234 -50.86 37.47 -4.49
N ARG A 235 -50.33 37.08 -5.65
CA ARG A 235 -49.62 35.81 -5.83
C ARG A 235 -48.26 35.76 -5.14
N ALA A 236 -47.50 36.84 -5.13
CA ALA A 236 -46.19 36.87 -4.46
C ALA A 236 -46.33 36.89 -2.93
N VAL A 237 -47.32 37.64 -2.40
CA VAL A 237 -47.62 37.69 -0.96
C VAL A 237 -48.14 36.34 -0.48
N SER A 238 -49.10 35.72 -1.18
CA SER A 238 -49.59 34.37 -0.81
C SER A 238 -48.53 33.28 -0.95
N ALA A 239 -47.68 33.31 -1.99
CA ALA A 239 -46.59 32.34 -2.14
C ALA A 239 -45.45 32.54 -1.12
N ALA A 240 -45.23 33.77 -0.65
CA ALA A 240 -44.28 34.07 0.41
C ALA A 240 -44.82 33.69 1.80
N GLU A 241 -46.11 33.92 2.07
CA GLU A 241 -46.76 33.49 3.32
C GLU A 241 -46.80 31.97 3.45
N VAL A 242 -47.10 31.23 2.36
CA VAL A 242 -47.09 29.76 2.37
C VAL A 242 -45.68 29.20 2.63
N LYS A 243 -44.65 29.79 2.00
CA LYS A 243 -43.25 29.36 2.22
C LYS A 243 -42.72 29.77 3.59
N ALA A 244 -43.14 30.91 4.12
CA ALA A 244 -42.80 31.34 5.47
C ALA A 244 -43.44 30.41 6.52
N HIS A 245 -44.68 29.94 6.28
CA HIS A 245 -45.32 28.93 7.12
C HIS A 245 -44.63 27.57 7.06
N GLU A 246 -44.27 27.06 5.87
CA GLU A 246 -43.51 25.79 5.74
C GLU A 246 -42.14 25.87 6.44
N VAL A 247 -41.43 26.99 6.32
CA VAL A 247 -40.12 27.17 6.97
C VAL A 247 -40.26 27.35 8.49
N ALA A 248 -41.31 28.01 8.96
CA ALA A 248 -41.61 28.11 10.38
C ALA A 248 -41.98 26.75 10.98
N GLU A 249 -42.78 25.94 10.28
CA GLU A 249 -43.19 24.60 10.73
C GLU A 249 -42.01 23.63 10.74
N ALA A 250 -41.13 23.65 9.72
CA ALA A 250 -39.89 22.87 9.71
C ALA A 250 -38.88 23.33 10.78
N ALA A 251 -38.86 24.62 11.13
CA ALA A 251 -38.05 25.16 12.22
C ALA A 251 -38.59 24.76 13.60
N GLU A 252 -39.91 24.74 13.78
CA GLU A 252 -40.54 24.25 15.02
C GLU A 252 -40.37 22.73 15.18
N GLU A 253 -40.53 21.95 14.10
CA GLU A 253 -40.30 20.50 14.13
C GLU A 253 -38.84 20.16 14.46
N SER A 254 -37.88 20.87 13.85
CA SER A 254 -36.46 20.69 14.17
C SER A 254 -36.13 21.17 15.59
N ALA A 255 -36.75 22.23 16.11
CA ALA A 255 -36.57 22.65 17.50
C ALA A 255 -37.14 21.64 18.51
N VAL A 256 -38.30 21.04 18.23
CA VAL A 256 -38.90 19.99 19.07
C VAL A 256 -38.05 18.73 19.08
N ILE A 257 -37.54 18.29 17.92
CA ILE A 257 -36.62 17.15 17.81
C ILE A 257 -35.32 17.45 18.59
N THR A 258 -34.80 18.66 18.50
CA THR A 258 -33.57 19.04 19.21
C THR A 258 -33.78 19.04 20.72
N ASN A 259 -34.90 19.57 21.21
CA ASN A 259 -35.24 19.53 22.63
C ASN A 259 -35.45 18.09 23.14
N ALA A 260 -36.14 17.24 22.38
CA ALA A 260 -36.31 15.82 22.72
C ALA A 260 -34.97 15.07 22.79
N VAL A 261 -34.03 15.35 21.87
CA VAL A 261 -32.68 14.76 21.91
C VAL A 261 -31.86 15.28 23.10
N VAL A 262 -32.05 16.54 23.50
CA VAL A 262 -31.39 17.10 24.69
C VAL A 262 -31.95 16.49 25.97
N ASP A 263 -33.26 16.28 26.07
CA ASP A 263 -33.89 15.64 27.22
C ASP A 263 -33.50 14.16 27.35
N ILE A 264 -33.43 13.43 26.23
CA ILE A 264 -32.94 12.03 26.21
C ILE A 264 -31.48 11.97 26.66
N LYS A 265 -30.62 12.86 26.15
CA LYS A 265 -29.20 12.93 26.57
C LYS A 265 -29.02 13.38 28.02
N ALA A 266 -29.91 14.24 28.53
CA ALA A 266 -29.90 14.65 29.93
C ALA A 266 -30.31 13.49 30.86
N GLU A 267 -31.29 12.67 30.48
CA GLU A 267 -31.68 11.46 31.21
C GLU A 267 -30.59 10.37 31.13
N GLU A 268 -29.95 10.16 29.97
CA GLU A 268 -28.79 9.26 29.85
C GLU A 268 -27.60 9.74 30.72
N ALA A 269 -27.34 11.05 30.78
CA ALA A 269 -26.29 11.61 31.64
C ALA A 269 -26.61 11.45 33.13
N LYS A 270 -27.88 11.58 33.53
CA LYS A 270 -28.33 11.29 34.90
C LYS A 270 -28.20 9.80 35.22
N ALA A 271 -28.56 8.91 34.30
CA ALA A 271 -28.40 7.46 34.47
C ALA A 271 -26.93 7.04 34.58
N ALA A 272 -26.03 7.65 33.79
CA ALA A 272 -24.59 7.41 33.87
C ALA A 272 -23.96 7.95 35.17
N LEU A 273 -24.50 9.04 35.73
CA LEU A 273 -24.06 9.58 37.03
C LEU A 273 -24.55 8.74 38.22
N VAL A 274 -25.69 8.03 38.09
CA VAL A 274 -26.21 7.12 39.13
C VAL A 274 -25.45 5.77 39.15
N GLN A 275 -24.87 5.32 38.04
CA GLN A 275 -24.03 4.11 38.03
C GLN A 275 -22.58 4.34 38.52
N LYS A 276 -22.04 5.55 38.37
CA LYS A 276 -20.68 5.91 38.85
C LYS A 276 -20.42 5.75 40.36
N PRO A 277 -21.38 5.91 41.29
CA PRO A 277 -21.14 5.62 42.72
C PRO A 277 -21.19 4.12 43.07
N GLU A 278 -21.73 3.24 42.22
CA GLU A 278 -21.79 1.79 42.47
C GLU A 278 -20.46 1.07 42.13
N GLU A 279 -19.75 1.46 41.06
CA GLU A 279 -18.44 0.89 40.74
C GLU A 279 -17.34 1.28 41.74
N ARG A 280 -17.45 2.45 42.39
CA ARG A 280 -16.47 2.90 43.39
C ARG A 280 -16.53 2.13 44.71
N LYS A 281 -17.60 1.36 44.96
CA LYS A 281 -17.74 0.50 46.16
C LYS A 281 -17.25 -0.94 45.95
N ARG A 282 -16.86 -1.34 44.72
CA ARG A 282 -16.31 -2.68 44.44
C ARG A 282 -14.78 -2.73 44.37
N LEU A 283 -14.10 -1.59 44.58
CA LEU A 283 -12.63 -1.46 44.52
C LEU A 283 -11.99 -0.93 45.82
N VAL A 284 -12.70 -0.98 46.94
CA VAL A 284 -12.14 -0.85 48.30
C VAL A 284 -12.42 -2.16 49.03
#